data_AF-A0A7Z9S2T2-F1
#
_entry.id   AF-A0A7Z9S2T2-F1
#
_cell.length_a   1.000
_cell.length_b   1.000
_cell.length_c   1.000
_cell.angle_alpha   90.00
_cell.angle_beta   90.00
_cell.angle_gamma   90.00
#
_symmetry.space_group_name_H-M   'P 1'
#
loop_
_entity.id
_entity.type
_entity.pdbx_description
1 polymer ?
#
loop_
_entity_poly.entity_id
_entity_poly.type
_entity_poly.pdbx_seq_one_letter_code
_entity_poly.pdbx_strand_id
1 'polypeptide(L)' 'SFRTDTQAMATLTQPGELTFGTRQIPGALMLGGGVPIEAGGSIVGGVGVSGAPGGDSDDACARAGIEAIIDKLEF' A
#
# COMPACT_ATOMS: atom_id res chain seq x y z
N SER A 1 -7.20 1.36 -10.05
CA SER A 1 -5.93 1.33 -9.29
C SER A 1 -5.64 2.74 -8.78
N PHE A 2 -5.27 2.90 -7.51
CA PHE A 2 -5.14 4.20 -6.82
C PHE A 2 -3.73 4.81 -6.89
N ARG A 3 -2.71 4.03 -7.28
CA ARG A 3 -1.30 4.47 -7.40
C ARG A 3 -0.75 5.17 -6.14
N THR A 4 -1.13 4.67 -4.96
CA THR A 4 -0.66 5.16 -3.66
C THR A 4 -0.66 3.98 -2.67
N ASP A 5 0.03 4.12 -1.54
CA ASP A 5 0.00 3.11 -0.49
C ASP A 5 -1.34 3.08 0.27
N THR A 6 -1.65 1.91 0.78
CA THR A 6 -2.92 1.65 1.46
C THR A 6 -2.99 2.25 2.87
N GLN A 7 -1.84 2.58 3.47
CA GLN A 7 -1.76 3.29 4.75
C GLN A 7 -2.26 4.74 4.61
N ALA A 8 -1.84 5.45 3.56
CA ALA A 8 -2.33 6.77 3.20
C ALA A 8 -3.83 6.72 2.88
N MET A 9 -4.27 5.75 2.07
CA MET A 9 -5.70 5.56 1.78
C MET A 9 -6.52 5.25 3.02
N ALA A 10 -6.00 4.48 3.98
CA ALA A 10 -6.69 4.20 5.23
C ALA A 10 -7.01 5.50 5.99
N THR A 11 -6.10 6.48 5.95
CA THR A 11 -6.29 7.81 6.56
C THR A 11 -7.29 8.66 5.79
N LEU A 12 -7.15 8.73 4.46
CA LEU A 12 -7.99 9.58 3.60
C LEU A 12 -9.45 9.13 3.50
N THR A 13 -9.73 7.89 3.87
CA THR A 13 -11.03 7.26 3.70
C THR A 13 -11.75 7.00 5.02
N GLN A 14 -11.36 7.66 6.11
CA GLN A 14 -12.04 7.54 7.41
C GLN A 14 -13.51 8.01 7.33
N PRO A 15 -14.39 7.56 8.25
CA PRO A 15 -15.75 8.08 8.33
C PRO A 15 -15.76 9.61 8.44
N GLY A 16 -16.54 10.26 7.57
CA GLY A 16 -16.62 11.72 7.48
C GLY A 16 -15.73 12.34 6.40
N GLU A 17 -14.76 11.61 5.85
CA GLU A 17 -13.94 12.10 4.75
C GLU A 17 -14.66 12.00 3.39
N LEU A 18 -14.33 12.93 2.48
CA LEU A 18 -14.92 12.99 1.13
C LEU A 18 -14.77 11.67 0.37
N THR A 19 -13.67 10.94 0.60
CA THR A 19 -13.36 9.70 -0.13
C THR A 19 -13.80 8.43 0.60
N PHE A 20 -14.57 8.54 1.70
CA PHE A 20 -15.05 7.37 2.48
C PHE A 20 -15.70 6.28 1.60
N GLY A 21 -16.48 6.67 0.58
CA GLY A 21 -17.13 5.74 -0.33
C GLY A 21 -16.19 4.81 -1.09
N THR A 22 -14.90 5.16 -1.22
CA THR A 22 -13.90 4.31 -1.89
C THR A 22 -13.61 3.00 -1.16
N ARG A 23 -13.93 2.91 0.15
CA ARG A 23 -13.86 1.66 0.92
C ARG A 23 -14.84 0.58 0.43
N GLN A 24 -15.84 0.94 -0.37
CA GLN A 24 -16.84 0.02 -0.91
C GLN A 24 -16.49 -0.49 -2.32
N ILE A 25 -15.34 -0.10 -2.87
CA ILE A 25 -14.90 -0.56 -4.18
C ILE A 25 -14.53 -2.05 -4.08
N PRO A 26 -15.16 -2.95 -4.87
CA PRO A 26 -14.83 -4.37 -4.83
C PRO A 26 -13.36 -4.62 -5.16
N GLY A 27 -12.70 -5.47 -4.35
CA GLY A 27 -11.29 -5.82 -4.54
C GLY A 27 -10.30 -4.74 -4.10
N ALA A 28 -10.75 -3.66 -3.46
CA ALA A 28 -9.88 -2.67 -2.83
C ALA A 28 -9.94 -2.79 -1.30
N LEU A 29 -8.80 -2.66 -0.65
CA LEU A 29 -8.70 -2.65 0.81
C LEU A 29 -7.96 -1.38 1.27
N MET A 30 -8.68 -0.49 1.98
CA MET A 30 -8.13 0.76 2.53
C MET A 30 -7.66 0.55 3.97
N LEU A 31 -6.67 -0.31 4.12
CA LEU A 31 -6.00 -0.68 5.37
C LEU A 31 -4.50 -0.86 5.06
N GLY A 32 -3.61 -0.46 5.97
CA GLY A 32 -2.17 -0.60 5.79
C GLY A 32 -1.71 -2.02 5.44
N GLY A 33 -0.57 -2.12 4.75
CA GLY A 33 0.02 -3.38 4.28
C GLY A 33 0.27 -3.47 2.77
N GLY A 34 -0.41 -2.64 1.98
CA GLY A 34 -0.19 -2.51 0.53
C GLY A 34 0.69 -1.32 0.15
N VAL A 35 1.79 -1.57 -0.56
CA VAL A 35 2.81 -0.56 -0.94
C VAL A 35 3.11 -0.66 -2.45
N PRO A 36 3.10 0.46 -3.21
CA PRO A 36 3.54 0.48 -4.60
C PRO A 36 5.05 0.23 -4.71
N ILE A 37 5.47 -0.50 -5.74
CA ILE A 37 6.89 -0.73 -6.04
C ILE A 37 7.31 0.23 -7.14
N GLU A 38 8.32 1.06 -6.87
CA GLU A 38 8.85 2.04 -7.81
C GLU A 38 10.28 1.67 -8.23
N ALA A 39 10.57 1.77 -9.53
CA ALA A 39 11.89 1.54 -10.11
C ALA A 39 12.05 2.37 -11.40
N GLY A 40 13.24 2.93 -11.63
CA GLY A 40 13.50 3.75 -12.83
C GLY A 40 12.54 4.95 -12.99
N GLY A 41 12.05 5.51 -11.87
CA GLY A 41 11.09 6.62 -11.87
C GLY A 41 9.65 6.24 -12.24
N SER A 42 9.30 4.94 -12.27
CA SER A 42 7.96 4.45 -12.59
C SER A 42 7.47 3.42 -11.58
N ILE A 43 6.14 3.33 -11.40
CA ILE A 43 5.53 2.24 -10.64
C ILE A 43 5.54 0.97 -11.50
N VAL A 44 6.23 -0.07 -11.04
CA VAL A 44 6.38 -1.35 -11.74
C VAL A 44 5.50 -2.47 -11.17
N GLY A 45 4.90 -2.25 -9.99
CA GLY A 45 4.02 -3.23 -9.36
C GLY A 45 3.54 -2.79 -7.98
N GLY A 46 3.14 -3.75 -7.17
CA GLY A 46 2.76 -3.54 -5.77
C GLY A 46 2.92 -4.82 -4.97
N VAL A 47 3.18 -4.66 -3.68
CA VAL A 47 3.19 -5.75 -2.69
C VAL A 47 2.10 -5.50 -1.66
N GLY A 48 1.48 -6.57 -1.16
CA GLY A 48 0.51 -6.54 -0.08
C GLY A 48 0.88 -7.56 0.98
N VAL A 49 0.99 -7.12 2.23
CA VAL A 49 1.19 -7.95 3.41
C VAL A 49 -0.03 -7.84 4.32
N SER A 50 -0.41 -8.96 4.94
CA SER A 50 -1.47 -8.99 5.95
C SER A 50 -1.23 -10.12 6.94
N GLY A 51 -1.45 -9.87 8.22
CA GLY A 51 -1.41 -10.88 9.27
C GLY A 51 -0.90 -10.38 10.61
N ALA A 52 -0.30 -9.19 10.65
CA ALA A 52 0.08 -8.55 11.90
C ALA A 52 -1.15 -8.03 12.68
N PRO A 53 -1.00 -7.71 13.99
CA PRO A 53 -2.08 -7.13 14.79
C PRO A 53 -2.59 -5.76 14.30
N GLY A 54 -1.80 -5.05 13.47
CA GLY A 54 -2.13 -3.73 12.93
C GLY A 54 -1.53 -3.51 11.54
N GLY A 55 -2.23 -2.71 10.72
CA GLY A 55 -1.84 -2.45 9.33
C GLY A 55 -0.54 -1.65 9.19
N ASP A 56 -0.13 -0.93 10.23
CA ASP A 56 1.17 -0.28 10.35
C ASP A 56 2.32 -1.29 10.39
N SER A 57 2.13 -2.42 11.08
CA SER A 57 3.10 -3.51 11.12
C SER A 57 3.15 -4.26 9.79
N ASP A 58 2.00 -4.45 9.13
CA ASP A 58 1.94 -5.02 7.77
C ASP A 58 2.64 -4.09 6.76
N ASP A 59 2.44 -2.77 6.85
CA ASP A 59 3.10 -1.77 5.98
C ASP A 59 4.62 -1.78 6.17
N ALA A 60 5.09 -1.85 7.42
CA ALA A 60 6.51 -1.99 7.72
C ALA A 60 7.12 -3.26 7.12
N CYS A 61 6.39 -4.39 7.19
CA CYS A 61 6.83 -5.66 6.60
C CYS A 61 6.88 -5.58 5.05
N ALA A 62 5.87 -4.97 4.42
CA ALA A 62 5.83 -4.75 2.98
C ALA A 62 7.02 -3.92 2.49
N ARG A 63 7.34 -2.82 3.20
CA ARG A 63 8.48 -1.96 2.88
C ARG A 63 9.81 -2.68 3.06
N ALA A 64 9.99 -3.44 4.14
CA ALA A 64 11.20 -4.23 4.36
C ALA A 64 11.42 -5.27 3.25
N GLY A 65 10.35 -5.86 2.72
CA GLY A 65 10.42 -6.78 1.58
C GLY A 65 10.89 -6.11 0.29
N ILE A 66 10.41 -4.89 -0.01
CA ILE A 66 10.87 -4.10 -1.16
C ILE A 66 12.35 -3.72 -1.00
N GLU A 67 12.72 -3.20 0.17
CA GLU A 67 14.11 -2.79 0.47
C GLU A 67 15.10 -3.93 0.24
N ALA A 68 14.74 -5.15 0.65
CA ALA A 68 15.59 -6.33 0.48
C ALA A 68 15.87 -6.72 -0.99
N ILE A 69 15.14 -6.15 -1.96
CA ILE A 69 15.29 -6.44 -3.38
C ILE A 69 15.51 -5.20 -4.25
N ILE A 70 15.66 -4.00 -3.68
CA ILE A 70 15.67 -2.74 -4.43
C ILE A 70 16.78 -2.71 -5.49
N ASP A 71 17.96 -3.21 -5.16
CA ASP A 71 19.11 -3.33 -6.08
C ASP A 71 18.83 -4.21 -7.31
N LYS A 72 17.82 -5.09 -7.24
CA LYS A 72 17.41 -5.96 -8.36
C LYS A 72 16.31 -5.33 -9.22
N LEU A 73 15.68 -4.26 -8.72
CA LEU A 73 14.60 -3.55 -9.40
C LEU A 73 15.14 -2.36 -10.20
N GLU A 74 16.25 -1.76 -9.77
CA GLU A 74 16.94 -0.71 -10.50
C GLU A 74 17.59 -1.27 -11.78
N PHE A 75 17.29 -0.65 -12.92
CA PHE A 75 17.77 -1.01 -14.26
C PHE A 75 18.34 0.22 -14.98
#